data_AF-A0A532TM01-F1
#
_entry.id   AF-A0A532TM01-F1
#
_cell.length_a   1.000
_cell.length_b   1.000
_cell.length_c   1.000
_cell.angle_alpha   90.00
_cell.angle_beta   90.00
_cell.angle_gamma   90.00
#
_symmetry.space_group_name_H-M   'P 1'
#
loop_
_entity.id
_entity.type
_entity.pdbx_description
1 polymer ?
#
loop_
_entity_poly.entity_id
_entity_poly.type
_entity_poly.pdbx_seq_one_letter_code
_entity_poly.pdbx_strand_id
1 'polypeptide(L)'
;MYNHLKTHNNKLYTGMRVGGAHNWNYKNGKWHETKEAPDKWSFKFNSIKTRINPAPSNTGASINTRFHWYIIADQIATKIDSNSYMTSMKGVKFKIGHKRPYWKTFSYNYPNQATYKQRIIKILEEALMKLKNE
;
A
#
# COMPACT_ATOMS: atom_id res chain seq x y z
N MET A 1 8.85 16.57 -12.92
CA MET A 1 7.41 16.65 -12.53
C MET A 1 6.86 15.26 -12.15
N TYR A 2 5.73 15.20 -11.43
CA TYR A 2 5.15 13.96 -10.86
C TYR A 2 4.88 12.86 -11.91
N ASN A 3 4.36 13.23 -13.08
CA ASN A 3 4.00 12.30 -14.16
C ASN A 3 5.17 11.89 -15.08
N HIS A 4 6.38 12.45 -14.89
CA HIS A 4 7.51 12.07 -15.75
C HIS A 4 8.01 10.67 -15.40
N LEU A 5 8.37 9.94 -16.44
CA LEU A 5 9.14 8.69 -16.36
C LEU A 5 10.48 8.96 -15.69
N LYS A 6 10.86 8.08 -14.77
CA LYS A 6 12.10 8.09 -14.01
C LYS A 6 12.70 6.69 -14.07
N THR A 7 14.02 6.58 -13.92
CA THR A 7 14.74 5.30 -13.87
C THR A 7 15.34 5.08 -12.49
N HIS A 8 15.25 3.84 -11.99
CA HIS A 8 15.97 3.39 -10.79
C HIS A 8 16.30 1.90 -10.96
N ASN A 9 17.58 1.54 -10.86
CA ASN A 9 18.09 0.18 -11.10
C ASN A 9 17.52 -0.45 -12.38
N ASN A 10 17.61 0.28 -13.49
CA ASN A 10 17.10 -0.09 -14.82
C ASN A 10 15.57 -0.34 -14.89
N LYS A 11 14.80 0.05 -13.87
CA LYS A 11 13.34 0.01 -13.88
C LYS A 11 12.76 1.40 -14.08
N LEU A 12 11.89 1.53 -15.07
CA LEU A 12 11.11 2.74 -15.32
C LEU A 12 9.93 2.86 -14.34
N TYR A 13 9.72 4.04 -13.78
CA TYR A 13 8.61 4.32 -12.86
C TYR A 13 8.11 5.77 -12.96
N THR A 14 6.93 6.02 -12.38
CA THR A 14 6.30 7.34 -12.30
C THR A 14 5.83 7.65 -10.88
N GLY A 15 5.54 8.92 -10.59
CA GLY A 15 5.15 9.37 -9.26
C GLY A 15 6.33 9.89 -8.43
N MET A 16 6.26 9.65 -7.12
CA MET A 16 7.24 10.13 -6.15
C MET A 16 8.64 9.54 -6.39
N ARG A 17 9.70 10.33 -6.19
CA ARG A 17 11.09 9.87 -6.33
C ARG A 17 11.44 8.83 -5.25
N VAL A 18 12.23 7.82 -5.61
CA VAL A 18 12.81 6.86 -4.64
C VAL A 18 13.60 7.62 -3.57
N GLY A 19 13.45 7.21 -2.30
CA GLY A 19 14.00 7.90 -1.12
C GLY A 19 13.11 9.01 -0.56
N GLY A 20 12.04 9.39 -1.26
CA GLY A 20 11.07 10.35 -0.74
C GLY A 20 10.18 9.76 0.36
N ALA A 21 9.84 10.56 1.37
CA ALA A 21 8.99 10.16 2.48
C ALA A 21 7.67 10.96 2.54
N HIS A 22 6.63 10.34 3.07
CA HIS A 22 5.38 11.01 3.38
C HIS A 22 4.93 10.64 4.78
N ASN A 23 4.54 11.65 5.55
CA ASN A 23 3.84 11.45 6.81
C ASN A 23 2.34 11.66 6.61
N TRP A 24 1.54 10.76 7.15
CA TRP A 24 0.09 10.73 6.97
C TRP A 24 -0.63 10.55 8.30
N ASN A 25 -1.69 11.32 8.49
CA ASN A 25 -2.62 11.13 9.59
C ASN A 25 -3.83 10.34 9.11
N TYR A 26 -4.16 9.26 9.80
CA TYR A 26 -5.33 8.43 9.56
C TYR A 26 -6.42 8.80 10.56
N LYS A 27 -7.34 9.69 10.16
CA LYS A 27 -8.43 10.14 11.03
C LYS A 27 -9.55 9.09 11.05
N ASN A 28 -10.19 8.93 12.21
CA ASN A 28 -11.34 8.04 12.41
C ASN A 28 -11.08 6.61 11.91
N GLY A 29 -9.89 6.08 12.19
CA GLY A 29 -9.52 4.72 11.80
C GLY A 29 -10.42 3.70 12.49
N LYS A 30 -11.13 2.90 11.71
CA LYS A 30 -11.98 1.81 12.20
C LYS A 30 -11.33 0.49 11.82
N TRP A 31 -10.90 -0.25 12.83
CA TRP A 31 -10.45 -1.62 12.72
C TRP A 31 -11.62 -2.55 13.05
N HIS A 32 -11.92 -3.46 12.13
CA HIS A 32 -12.92 -4.50 12.34
C HIS A 32 -12.28 -5.82 12.00
N GLU A 33 -12.34 -6.77 12.92
CA GLU A 33 -11.76 -8.09 12.76
C GLU A 33 -12.68 -9.18 13.28
N THR A 34 -12.57 -10.35 12.67
CA THR A 34 -13.36 -11.54 13.00
C THR A 34 -12.41 -12.71 13.12
N LYS A 35 -12.51 -13.46 14.23
CA LYS A 35 -11.76 -14.70 14.41
C LYS A 35 -12.34 -15.77 13.50
N GLU A 36 -11.53 -16.29 12.58
CA GLU A 36 -11.93 -17.33 11.63
C GLU A 36 -11.39 -18.71 11.99
N ALA A 37 -10.27 -18.76 12.73
CA ALA A 37 -9.66 -19.99 13.24
C ALA A 37 -8.83 -19.67 14.51
N PRO A 38 -8.27 -20.67 15.22
CA PRO A 38 -7.45 -20.44 16.41
C PRO A 38 -6.38 -19.35 16.22
N ASP A 39 -5.67 -19.41 15.10
CA ASP A 39 -4.55 -18.51 14.75
C ASP A 39 -4.85 -17.65 13.51
N LYS A 40 -6.13 -17.53 13.11
CA LYS A 40 -6.52 -16.79 11.91
C LYS A 40 -7.63 -15.81 12.20
N TRP A 41 -7.38 -14.55 11.84
CA TRP A 41 -8.35 -13.48 11.86
C TRP A 41 -8.43 -12.84 10.48
N SER A 42 -9.63 -12.54 10.01
CA SER A 42 -9.80 -11.59 8.92
C SER A 42 -10.01 -10.20 9.49
N PHE A 43 -9.49 -9.18 8.81
CA PHE A 43 -9.63 -7.81 9.25
C PHE A 43 -9.88 -6.85 8.10
N LYS A 44 -10.52 -5.73 8.41
CA LYS A 44 -10.73 -4.60 7.52
C LYS A 44 -10.43 -3.31 8.28
N PHE A 45 -9.62 -2.47 7.66
CA PHE A 45 -9.32 -1.13 8.15
C PHE A 45 -9.83 -0.07 7.19
N ASN A 46 -10.63 0.89 7.69
CA ASN A 46 -11.09 2.04 6.91
C ASN A 46 -10.77 3.33 7.64
N SER A 47 -10.26 4.32 6.92
CA SER A 47 -9.90 5.63 7.49
C SER A 47 -9.75 6.67 6.39
N ILE A 48 -10.00 7.94 6.74
CA ILE A 48 -9.64 9.07 5.90
C ILE A 48 -8.17 9.42 6.17
N LYS A 49 -7.33 9.30 5.15
CA LYS A 49 -5.92 9.62 5.22
C LYS A 49 -5.63 11.04 4.72
N THR A 50 -4.99 11.86 5.55
CA THR A 50 -4.63 13.26 5.25
C THR A 50 -3.13 13.46 5.34
N ARG A 51 -2.55 14.30 4.47
CA ARG A 51 -1.12 14.63 4.55
C ARG A 51 -0.89 15.50 5.79
N ILE A 52 0.23 15.29 6.46
CA ILE A 52 0.66 16.24 7.52
C ILE A 52 1.02 17.58 6.88
N ASN A 53 1.78 17.56 5.79
CA ASN A 53 2.15 18.76 5.04
C ASN A 53 1.34 18.85 3.75
N PRO A 54 0.73 20.00 3.43
CA PRO A 54 0.04 20.21 2.17
C PRO A 54 0.92 19.86 0.96
N ALA A 55 0.29 19.29 -0.07
CA ALA A 55 1.01 19.06 -1.33
C ALA A 55 1.18 20.39 -2.07
N PRO A 56 2.29 20.59 -2.80
CA PRO A 56 2.43 21.75 -3.67
C PRO A 56 1.29 21.81 -4.70
N SER A 57 0.91 23.02 -5.11
CA SER A 57 -0.15 23.25 -6.09
C SER A 57 0.08 22.47 -7.38
N ASN A 58 -0.99 21.91 -7.96
CA ASN A 58 -0.96 21.12 -9.19
C ASN A 58 -0.07 19.85 -9.14
N THR A 59 0.22 19.32 -7.94
CA THR A 59 0.96 18.07 -7.78
C THR A 59 0.07 16.93 -7.29
N GLY A 60 0.50 15.70 -7.56
CA GLY A 60 -0.19 14.49 -7.12
C GLY A 60 -1.10 13.88 -8.18
N ALA A 61 -1.93 12.93 -7.74
CA ALA A 61 -2.88 12.27 -8.61
C ALA A 61 -4.20 13.03 -8.65
N SER A 62 -4.90 12.97 -9.79
CA SER A 62 -6.23 13.56 -9.94
C SER A 62 -7.22 12.97 -8.93
N ILE A 63 -8.21 13.78 -8.53
CA ILE A 63 -9.34 13.36 -7.69
C ILE A 63 -9.99 12.11 -8.31
N ASN A 64 -10.44 11.18 -7.47
CA ASN A 64 -10.98 9.86 -7.85
C ASN A 64 -9.97 8.86 -8.44
N THR A 65 -8.67 9.18 -8.45
CA THR A 65 -7.65 8.16 -8.72
C THR A 65 -7.62 7.15 -7.59
N ARG A 66 -7.72 5.86 -7.93
CA ARG A 66 -7.62 4.76 -6.98
C ARG A 66 -6.26 4.09 -7.12
N PHE A 67 -5.59 3.84 -6.00
CA PHE A 67 -4.37 3.05 -5.96
C PHE A 67 -4.63 1.72 -5.30
N HIS A 68 -4.10 0.65 -5.90
CA HIS A 68 -4.11 -0.67 -5.31
C HIS A 68 -2.69 -0.99 -4.85
N TRP A 69 -2.53 -1.09 -3.54
CA TRP A 69 -1.30 -1.47 -2.89
C TRP A 69 -1.46 -2.83 -2.23
N TYR A 70 -0.43 -3.66 -2.31
CA TYR A 70 -0.31 -4.88 -1.51
C TYR A 70 0.71 -4.62 -0.40
N ILE A 71 0.40 -5.06 0.81
CA ILE A 71 1.21 -4.82 2.01
C ILE A 71 1.57 -6.17 2.60
N ILE A 72 2.86 -6.36 2.91
CA ILE A 72 3.37 -7.44 3.76
C ILE A 72 3.92 -6.75 4.99
N ALA A 73 3.34 -7.03 6.16
CA ALA A 73 3.69 -6.35 7.40
C ALA A 73 3.41 -7.23 8.61
N ASP A 74 4.24 -7.05 9.62
CA ASP A 74 4.00 -7.55 10.97
C ASP A 74 3.25 -6.49 11.76
N GLN A 75 2.42 -6.96 12.69
CA GLN A 75 1.73 -6.13 13.65
C GLN A 75 2.08 -6.61 15.07
N ILE A 76 2.40 -5.66 15.94
CA ILE A 76 2.52 -5.88 17.37
C ILE A 76 1.46 -5.02 18.06
N ALA A 77 0.60 -5.67 18.84
CA ALA A 77 -0.39 -5.01 19.69
C ALA A 77 0.05 -5.10 21.15
N THR A 78 0.35 -3.96 21.77
CA THR A 78 0.75 -3.89 23.18
C THR A 78 -0.39 -3.32 24.00
N LYS A 79 -0.88 -4.06 24.99
CA LYS A 79 -1.89 -3.56 25.93
C LYS A 79 -1.29 -2.41 26.75
N ILE A 80 -1.93 -1.25 26.71
CA ILE A 80 -1.52 -0.08 27.50
C ILE A 80 -2.32 -0.01 28.80
N ASP A 81 -3.62 -0.27 28.72
CA ASP A 81 -4.54 -0.26 29.85
C ASP A 81 -5.69 -1.25 29.62
N SER A 82 -6.75 -1.19 30.45
CA SER A 82 -7.89 -2.10 30.37
C SER A 82 -8.59 -2.10 29.01
N ASN A 83 -8.60 -0.96 28.29
CA ASN A 83 -9.38 -0.75 27.08
C ASN A 83 -8.55 -0.28 25.87
N SER A 84 -7.24 -0.05 26.04
CA SER A 84 -6.38 0.51 25.01
C SER A 84 -5.21 -0.39 24.67
N TYR A 85 -4.92 -0.51 23.38
CA TYR A 85 -3.74 -1.18 22.84
C TYR A 85 -3.00 -0.26 21.87
N MET A 86 -1.68 -0.22 21.95
CA MET A 86 -0.84 0.37 20.91
C MET A 86 -0.68 -0.63 19.78
N THR A 87 -1.12 -0.26 18.57
CA THR A 87 -0.88 -1.04 17.36
C THR A 87 0.33 -0.49 16.61
N SER A 88 1.42 -1.24 16.58
CA SER A 88 2.60 -0.95 15.75
C SER A 88 2.63 -1.88 14.55
N MET A 89 2.74 -1.34 13.34
CA MET A 89 2.90 -2.13 12.11
C MET A 89 4.19 -1.74 11.39
N LYS A 90 5.00 -2.74 11.02
CA LYS A 90 6.22 -2.56 10.24
C LYS A 90 6.17 -3.49 9.04
N GLY A 91 6.53 -2.97 7.87
CA GLY A 91 6.52 -3.78 6.66
C GLY A 91 6.84 -3.01 5.40
N VAL A 92 6.51 -3.64 4.28
CA VAL A 92 6.76 -3.13 2.94
C VAL A 92 5.46 -3.04 2.15
N LYS A 93 5.37 -2.05 1.25
CA LYS A 93 4.18 -1.81 0.44
C LYS A 93 4.53 -1.74 -1.04
N PHE A 94 3.83 -2.53 -1.85
CA PHE A 94 4.06 -2.67 -3.29
C PHE A 94 2.90 -2.10 -4.08
N LYS A 95 3.19 -1.30 -5.12
CA LYS A 95 2.15 -0.79 -6.03
C LYS A 95 1.74 -1.92 -6.97
N ILE A 96 0.52 -2.43 -6.80
CA ILE A 96 -0.01 -3.45 -7.72
C ILE A 96 -0.58 -2.79 -8.96
N GLY A 97 -1.31 -1.69 -8.77
CA GLY A 97 -1.88 -0.94 -9.88
C GLY A 97 -2.51 0.37 -9.46
N HIS A 98 -3.09 1.04 -10.45
CA HIS A 98 -3.91 2.22 -10.23
C HIS A 98 -5.07 2.25 -11.23
N LYS A 99 -6.14 2.94 -10.89
CA LYS A 99 -7.28 3.22 -11.77
C LYS A 99 -7.45 4.72 -11.83
N ARG A 100 -7.30 5.31 -13.01
CA ARG A 100 -7.55 6.74 -13.25
C ARG A 100 -9.06 7.01 -13.22
N PRO A 101 -9.49 8.27 -13.03
CA PRO A 101 -10.91 8.61 -12.86
C PRO A 101 -11.79 8.11 -14.01
N TYR A 102 -11.31 8.24 -15.25
CA TYR A 102 -12.06 7.87 -16.47
C TYR A 102 -11.79 6.42 -16.94
N TRP A 103 -10.93 5.67 -16.24
CA TRP A 103 -10.64 4.29 -16.63
C TRP A 103 -11.76 3.36 -16.19
N LYS A 104 -12.10 2.36 -17.01
CA LYS A 104 -13.10 1.34 -16.64
C LYS A 104 -12.55 0.39 -15.57
N THR A 105 -11.25 0.07 -15.63
CA THR A 105 -10.63 -0.98 -14.83
C THR A 105 -9.25 -0.56 -14.29
N PHE A 106 -8.67 -1.37 -13.41
CA PHE A 106 -7.30 -1.15 -12.90
C PHE A 106 -6.24 -1.38 -13.98
N SER A 107 -5.09 -0.73 -13.82
CA SER A 107 -3.97 -0.78 -14.77
C SER A 107 -3.52 -2.20 -15.16
N TYR A 108 -3.62 -3.17 -14.25
CA TYR A 108 -3.21 -4.55 -14.50
C TYR A 108 -4.26 -5.39 -15.27
N ASN A 109 -5.41 -4.82 -15.61
CA ASN A 109 -6.46 -5.47 -16.41
C ASN A 109 -6.43 -5.02 -17.88
N TYR A 110 -5.51 -4.13 -18.27
CA TYR A 110 -5.30 -3.76 -19.67
C TYR A 110 -4.36 -4.78 -20.36
N PRO A 111 -4.45 -4.95 -21.69
CA PRO A 111 -3.59 -5.88 -22.43
C PRO A 111 -2.09 -5.62 -22.23
N ASN A 112 -1.28 -6.66 -22.40
CA ASN A 112 0.19 -6.62 -22.31
C ASN A 112 0.72 -6.12 -20.95
N GLN A 113 -0.05 -6.32 -19.88
CA GLN A 113 0.36 -6.06 -18.51
C GLN A 113 0.32 -7.35 -17.70
N ALA A 114 1.29 -7.55 -16.79
CA ALA A 114 1.17 -8.61 -15.79
C ALA A 114 -0.13 -8.42 -14.99
N THR A 115 -0.88 -9.51 -14.83
CA THR A 115 -2.15 -9.54 -14.10
C THR A 115 -1.95 -9.29 -12.60
N TYR A 116 -3.03 -9.03 -11.87
CA TYR A 116 -3.01 -8.95 -10.41
C TYR A 116 -2.34 -10.18 -9.79
N LYS A 117 -2.81 -11.39 -10.15
CA LYS A 117 -2.31 -12.65 -9.58
C LYS A 117 -0.82 -12.85 -9.83
N GLN A 118 -0.36 -12.63 -11.07
CA GLN A 118 1.06 -12.74 -11.41
C GLN A 118 1.94 -11.76 -10.61
N ARG A 119 1.48 -10.53 -10.40
CA ARG A 119 2.21 -9.54 -9.59
C ARG A 119 2.31 -9.97 -8.12
N ILE A 120 1.23 -10.48 -7.54
CA ILE A 120 1.21 -10.94 -6.15
C ILE A 120 2.10 -12.14 -5.95
N ILE A 121 2.01 -13.16 -6.83
CA ILE A 121 2.86 -14.35 -6.77
C ILE A 121 4.34 -13.94 -6.77
N LYS A 122 4.75 -13.10 -7.72
CA LYS A 122 6.13 -12.62 -7.80
C LYS A 122 6.59 -11.91 -6.52
N ILE A 123 5.74 -11.05 -5.94
CA ILE A 123 6.07 -10.35 -4.69
C ILE A 123 6.26 -11.34 -3.54
N LEU A 124 5.39 -12.34 -3.43
CA LEU A 124 5.46 -13.35 -2.38
C LEU A 124 6.65 -14.29 -2.54
N GLU A 125 6.99 -14.68 -3.78
CA GLU A 125 8.18 -15.47 -4.08
C GLU A 125 9.45 -14.69 -3.74
N GLU A 126 9.54 -13.41 -4.11
CA GLU A 126 10.68 -12.55 -3.77
C GLU A 126 10.78 -12.34 -2.25
N ALA A 127 9.65 -12.18 -1.54
CA ALA A 127 9.64 -12.06 -0.09
C ALA A 127 10.08 -13.36 0.61
N LEU A 128 9.56 -14.51 0.16
CA LEU A 128 9.94 -15.82 0.67
C LEU A 128 11.42 -16.11 0.44
N MET A 129 11.94 -15.79 -0.75
CA MET A 129 13.35 -15.99 -1.07
C MET A 129 14.26 -15.15 -0.17
N LYS A 130 13.87 -13.90 0.14
CA LYS A 130 14.63 -13.06 1.08
C LYS A 130 14.64 -13.68 2.48
N LEU A 131 13.47 -14.06 2.99
CA LEU A 131 13.35 -14.70 4.31
C LEU A 131 14.15 -16.01 4.43
N LYS A 132 14.29 -16.76 3.34
CA LYS A 132 15.09 -18.00 3.32
C LYS A 132 16.60 -17.78 3.28
N ASN A 133 17.03 -16.59 2.85
CA ASN A 133 18.45 -16.25 2.67
C ASN A 133 18.96 -15.31 3.78
N GLU A 134 18.09 -14.94 4.73
CA GLU A 134 18.44 -14.29 6.00
C GLU A 134 18.91 -15.34 7.01
#